data_AF-A0AAU1Z1H0-F1
#
_entry.id   AF-A0AAU1Z1H0-F1
#
_cell.length_a   1.000
_cell.length_b   1.000
_cell.length_c   1.000
_cell.angle_alpha   90.00
_cell.angle_beta   90.00
_cell.angle_gamma   90.00
#
_symmetry.space_group_name_H-M   'P 1'
#
loop_
_entity.id
_entity.type
_entity.pdbx_description
1 polymer ?
#
loop_
_entity_poly.entity_id
_entity_poly.type
_entity_poly.pdbx_seq_one_letter_code
_entity_poly.pdbx_strand_id
1 'polypeptide(L)'
;MQRAKIDFAEAARIQHLEAQEQAWRRAAGLAEYVDALRLHTETLAPGPERDGAEAWITWATNHMERLNPLNGTLRLPDIPGPRASDLQPFLHGWNPYGPGY
;
A
#
# COMPACT_ATOMS: atom_id res chain seq x y z
N MET A 1 17.57 -24.94 4.14
CA MET A 1 16.26 -24.41 4.56
C MET A 1 16.32 -23.08 5.30
N GLN A 2 17.22 -22.88 6.27
CA GLN A 2 17.30 -21.60 7.01
C GLN A 2 17.56 -20.39 6.09
N ARG A 3 18.44 -20.53 5.08
CA ARG A 3 18.73 -19.47 4.11
C ARG A 3 17.51 -19.09 3.26
N ALA A 4 16.83 -20.08 2.68
CA ALA A 4 15.60 -19.85 1.90
C ALA A 4 14.48 -19.15 2.69
N LYS A 5 14.37 -19.39 4.01
CA LYS A 5 13.43 -18.68 4.87
C LYS A 5 13.82 -17.20 5.10
N ILE A 6 15.11 -16.91 5.18
CA ILE A 6 15.63 -15.54 5.29
C ILE A 6 15.39 -14.79 3.98
N ASP A 7 15.73 -15.42 2.85
CA ASP A 7 15.58 -14.81 1.52
C ASP A 7 14.09 -14.54 1.20
N PHE A 8 13.19 -15.45 1.59
CA PHE A 8 11.74 -15.24 1.48
C PHE A 8 11.25 -14.06 2.34
N ALA A 9 11.68 -13.99 3.60
CA ALA A 9 11.28 -12.90 4.50
C ALA A 9 11.80 -11.54 4.02
N GLU A 10 12.99 -11.50 3.42
CA GLU A 10 13.55 -10.30 2.80
C GLU A 10 12.75 -9.87 1.57
N ALA A 11 12.45 -10.80 0.66
CA ALA A 11 11.63 -10.52 -0.52
C ALA A 11 10.23 -9.98 -0.14
N ALA A 12 9.58 -10.59 0.86
CA ALA A 12 8.27 -10.15 1.33
C ALA A 12 8.31 -8.75 1.98
N ARG A 13 9.41 -8.41 2.68
CA ARG A 13 9.62 -7.06 3.23
C ARG A 13 9.82 -6.02 2.14
N ILE A 14 10.59 -6.34 1.10
CA ILE A 14 10.81 -5.46 -0.05
C ILE A 14 9.47 -5.18 -0.76
N GLN A 15 8.69 -6.23 -1.04
CA GLN A 15 7.38 -6.07 -1.66
C GLN A 15 6.43 -5.21 -0.82
N HIS A 16 6.44 -5.38 0.51
CA HIS A 16 5.63 -4.56 1.39
C HIS A 16 6.07 -3.08 1.38
N LEU A 17 7.38 -2.82 1.40
CA LEU A 17 7.93 -1.48 1.34
C LEU A 17 7.56 -0.79 0.01
N GLU A 18 7.70 -1.48 -1.11
CA GLU A 18 7.31 -0.97 -2.43
C GLU A 18 5.82 -0.66 -2.50
N ALA A 19 4.96 -1.52 -1.92
CA ALA A 19 3.52 -1.28 -1.86
C ALA A 19 3.17 -0.05 -1.01
N GLN A 20 3.83 0.14 0.14
CA GLN A 20 3.67 1.33 0.97
C GLN A 20 4.11 2.59 0.21
N GLU A 21 5.26 2.54 -0.45
CA GLU A 21 5.80 3.66 -1.20
C GLU A 21 4.84 4.07 -2.34
N GLN A 22 4.27 3.11 -3.07
CA GLN A 22 3.27 3.38 -4.12
C GLN A 22 1.99 3.99 -3.55
N ALA A 23 1.49 3.46 -2.43
CA ALA A 23 0.31 4.00 -1.75
C ALA A 23 0.54 5.44 -1.26
N TRP A 24 1.72 5.71 -0.71
CA TRP A 24 2.13 7.05 -0.29
C TRP A 24 2.21 8.01 -1.47
N ARG A 25 2.87 7.65 -2.58
CA ARG A 25 2.93 8.49 -3.79
C ARG A 25 1.54 8.80 -4.34
N ARG A 26 0.65 7.81 -4.36
CA ARG A 26 -0.73 8.00 -4.79
C ARG A 26 -1.51 8.95 -3.87
N ALA A 27 -1.34 8.82 -2.55
CA ALA A 27 -1.97 9.72 -1.59
C ALA A 27 -1.46 11.17 -1.75
N ALA A 28 -0.16 11.36 -2.01
CA ALA A 28 0.42 12.67 -2.27
C ALA A 28 -0.13 13.32 -3.54
N GLY A 29 -0.20 12.58 -4.66
CA GLY A 29 -0.80 13.10 -5.89
C GLY A 29 -2.29 13.41 -5.77
N LEU A 30 -3.03 12.63 -4.97
CA LEU A 30 -4.42 12.95 -4.64
C LEU A 30 -4.55 14.20 -3.78
N ALA A 31 -3.59 14.48 -2.89
CA ALA A 31 -3.58 15.71 -2.09
C ALA A 31 -3.47 16.95 -2.98
N GLU A 32 -2.51 16.94 -3.91
CA GLU A 32 -2.34 18.03 -4.87
C GLU A 32 -3.61 18.25 -5.71
N TYR A 33 -4.26 17.17 -6.14
CA TYR A 33 -5.52 17.24 -6.87
C TYR A 33 -6.67 17.81 -6.03
N VAL A 34 -6.80 17.38 -4.77
CA VAL A 34 -7.83 17.89 -3.86
C VAL A 34 -7.62 19.37 -3.55
N ASP A 35 -6.37 19.81 -3.40
CA ASP A 35 -6.05 21.23 -3.22
C ASP A 35 -6.45 22.05 -4.45
N ALA A 36 -6.14 21.57 -5.66
CA ALA A 36 -6.59 22.19 -6.90
C ALA A 36 -8.12 22.25 -7.01
N LEU A 37 -8.81 21.18 -6.56
CA LEU A 37 -10.26 21.13 -6.55
C LEU A 37 -10.87 22.13 -5.56
N ARG A 38 -10.26 22.31 -4.37
CA ARG A 38 -10.67 23.34 -3.40
C ARG A 38 -10.58 24.74 -4.00
N LEU A 39 -9.44 25.07 -4.61
CA LEU A 39 -9.25 26.36 -5.29
C LEU A 39 -10.28 26.59 -6.41
N HIS A 40 -10.60 25.55 -7.19
CA HIS A 40 -11.64 25.67 -8.22
C HIS A 40 -13.02 25.90 -7.59
N THR A 41 -13.34 25.20 -6.50
CA THR A 41 -14.63 25.30 -5.81
C THR A 41 -14.88 26.69 -5.24
N GLU A 42 -13.83 27.40 -4.82
CA GLU A 42 -13.92 28.80 -4.37
C GLU A 42 -14.39 29.76 -5.48
N THR A 43 -14.17 29.41 -6.75
CA THR A 43 -14.63 30.21 -7.90
C THR A 43 -16.10 29.97 -8.27
N LEU A 44 -16.72 28.92 -7.72
CA LEU A 44 -18.11 28.57 -8.00
C LEU A 44 -19.07 29.49 -7.22
N ALA A 45 -20.14 29.90 -7.90
CA ALA A 45 -21.24 30.59 -7.26
C ALA A 45 -21.92 29.65 -6.23
N PRO A 46 -22.48 30.20 -5.13
CA PRO A 46 -23.27 29.41 -4.19
C PRO A 46 -24.39 28.66 -4.92
N GLY A 47 -24.49 27.36 -4.69
CA GLY A 47 -25.50 26.52 -5.33
C GLY A 47 -25.10 25.04 -5.36
N PRO A 48 -25.95 24.20 -5.97
CA PRO A 48 -25.82 22.74 -5.91
C PRO A 48 -24.48 22.20 -6.41
N GLU A 49 -23.86 22.87 -7.39
CA GLU A 49 -22.55 22.48 -7.93
C GLU A 49 -21.44 22.65 -6.89
N ARG A 50 -21.43 23.80 -6.20
CA ARG A 50 -20.48 24.07 -5.12
C ARG A 50 -20.68 23.11 -3.96
N ASP A 51 -21.93 22.88 -3.54
CA ASP A 51 -22.24 21.94 -2.46
C ASP A 51 -21.79 20.51 -2.79
N GLY A 52 -22.00 20.08 -4.04
CA GLY A 52 -21.52 18.79 -4.52
C GLY A 52 -20.00 18.67 -4.55
N ALA A 53 -19.30 19.72 -4.97
CA ALA A 53 -17.85 19.77 -4.95
C ALA A 53 -17.29 19.71 -3.51
N GLU A 54 -17.87 20.46 -2.57
CA GLU A 54 -17.49 20.44 -1.16
C GLU A 54 -17.69 19.05 -0.51
N ALA A 55 -18.81 18.37 -0.84
CA ALA A 55 -19.06 17.01 -0.40
C ALA A 55 -18.05 16.01 -0.98
N TRP A 56 -17.70 16.15 -2.27
CA TRP A 56 -16.69 15.31 -2.93
C TRP A 56 -15.30 15.52 -2.33
N ILE A 57 -14.89 16.77 -2.09
CA ILE A 57 -13.63 17.13 -1.41
C ILE A 57 -13.54 16.47 -0.04
N THR A 58 -14.64 16.52 0.73
CA THR A 58 -14.70 15.90 2.07
C THR A 58 -14.50 14.39 2.00
N TRP A 59 -15.21 13.72 1.07
CA TRP A 59 -15.05 12.28 0.88
C TRP A 59 -13.63 11.91 0.41
N ALA A 60 -13.08 12.67 -0.54
CA ALA A 60 -11.74 12.44 -1.09
C ALA A 60 -10.65 12.59 -0.02
N THR A 61 -10.76 13.60 0.84
CA THR A 61 -9.84 13.80 1.97
C THR A 61 -9.85 12.59 2.91
N ASN A 62 -11.04 12.10 3.30
CA ASN A 62 -11.17 10.88 4.13
C ASN A 62 -10.62 9.63 3.43
N HIS A 63 -10.74 9.53 2.10
CA HIS A 63 -10.16 8.43 1.34
C HIS A 63 -8.63 8.47 1.37
N MET A 64 -8.03 9.64 1.15
CA MET A 64 -6.58 9.82 1.21
C MET A 64 -6.02 9.49 2.59
N GLU A 65 -6.72 9.86 3.66
CA GLU A 65 -6.27 9.55 5.03
C GLU A 65 -6.13 8.05 5.27
N ARG A 66 -7.05 7.25 4.71
CA ARG A 66 -7.02 5.78 4.79
C ARG A 66 -6.00 5.15 3.86
N LEU A 67 -5.72 5.80 2.72
CA LEU A 67 -4.78 5.32 1.72
C LEU A 67 -3.32 5.56 2.13
N ASN A 68 -3.04 6.67 2.81
CA ASN A 68 -1.69 7.04 3.19
C ASN A 68 -1.16 6.09 4.28
N PRO A 69 -0.15 5.25 3.98
CA PRO A 69 0.39 4.29 4.95
C PRO A 69 1.04 4.98 6.16
N LEU A 70 1.43 6.25 6.03
CA LEU A 70 2.01 7.03 7.13
C LEU A 70 1.00 7.43 8.21
N ASN A 71 -0.30 7.37 7.92
CA ASN A 71 -1.36 7.60 8.90
C ASN A 71 -1.64 6.36 9.76
N GLY A 72 -1.13 5.20 9.33
CA GLY A 72 -1.22 3.95 10.05
C GLY A 72 -0.06 3.76 11.03
N THR A 73 0.03 2.54 11.57
CA THR A 73 1.13 2.17 12.45
C THR A 73 2.38 1.85 11.63
N LEU A 74 3.43 2.66 11.78
CA LEU A 74 4.75 2.45 11.19
C LEU A 74 5.50 1.35 11.96
N ARG A 75 5.24 0.08 11.64
CA ARG A 75 5.97 -1.07 12.18
C ARG A 75 6.47 -1.94 11.03
N LEU A 76 7.54 -2.69 11.31
CA LEU A 76 7.99 -3.74 10.40
C LEU A 76 6.82 -4.71 10.18
N PRO A 77 6.44 -5.02 8.92
CA PRO A 77 5.39 -6.00 8.67
C PRO A 77 5.78 -7.33 9.30
N ASP A 78 4.87 -7.88 10.10
CA ASP A 78 5.01 -9.24 10.61
C ASP A 78 4.75 -10.19 9.43
N ILE A 79 5.83 -10.67 8.80
CA ILE A 79 5.74 -11.60 7.69
C ILE A 79 5.43 -12.97 8.30
N PRO A 80 4.24 -13.55 8.09
CA PRO A 80 3.96 -14.90 8.57
C PRO A 80 4.97 -15.86 7.95
N GLY A 81 5.45 -16.83 8.75
CA GLY A 81 6.46 -17.78 8.30
C GLY A 81 6.05 -18.45 6.98
N PRO A 82 6.99 -18.62 6.02
CA PRO A 82 6.68 -19.14 4.69
C PRO A 82 6.02 -20.51 4.77
N ARG A 83 4.97 -20.74 3.96
CA ARG A 83 4.46 -22.09 3.72
C ARG A 83 5.45 -22.83 2.82
N ALA A 84 5.42 -24.16 2.84
CA ALA A 84 6.32 -24.97 2.00
C ALA A 84 6.21 -24.64 0.50
N SER A 85 5.03 -24.24 0.04
CA SER A 85 4.75 -23.79 -1.33
C SER A 85 5.45 -22.48 -1.70
N ASP A 86 5.58 -21.56 -0.74
CA ASP A 86 6.14 -20.22 -0.96
C ASP A 86 7.67 -20.25 -1.09
N LEU A 87 8.31 -21.34 -0.65
CA LEU A 87 9.75 -21.56 -0.74
C LEU A 87 10.19 -22.16 -2.08
N GLN A 88 9.28 -22.73 -2.88
CA GLN A 88 9.60 -23.38 -4.17
C GLN A 88 10.50 -22.56 -5.11
N PRO A 89 10.27 -21.25 -5.34
CA PRO A 89 11.15 -20.47 -6.23
C PRO A 89 12.57 -20.27 -5.65
N PHE A 90 12.72 -20.31 -4.33
CA PHE A 90 14.00 -20.14 -3.63
C PHE A 90 14.74 -21.47 -3.38
N LEU A 91 14.15 -22.61 -3.77
CA LEU A 91 14.69 -23.93 -3.45
C LEU A 91 15.65 -24.51 -4.51
N HIS A 92 15.93 -23.82 -5.62
CA HIS A 92 16.97 -24.20 -6.62
C HIS A 92 17.05 -25.72 -6.92
N GLY A 93 15.89 -26.38 -7.08
CA GLY A 93 15.80 -27.82 -7.38
C GLY A 93 15.78 -28.77 -6.18
N TRP A 94 15.78 -28.28 -4.94
CA TRP A 94 15.63 -29.11 -3.74
C TRP A 94 14.15 -29.29 -3.36
N ASN A 95 13.74 -30.53 -3.11
CA ASN A 95 12.39 -30.88 -2.66
C ASN A 95 12.13 -30.35 -1.22
N PRO A 96 11.03 -29.64 -0.95
CA PRO A 96 10.69 -29.12 0.39
C PRO A 96 10.49 -30.20 1.47
N TYR A 97 10.38 -31.48 1.11
CA TYR A 97 10.13 -32.58 2.05
C TYR A 97 11.37 -33.44 2.38
N GLY A 98 12.58 -33.03 1.95
CA GLY A 98 13.80 -33.85 2.12
C GLY A 98 13.89 -34.99 1.09
N PRO A 99 15.03 -35.72 1.01
CA PRO A 99 15.14 -36.85 0.10
C PRO A 99 14.12 -37.92 0.52
N GLY A 100 13.21 -38.26 -0.40
CA GLY A 100 12.28 -39.36 -0.20
C GLY A 100 13.04 -40.66 0.00
N TYR A 101 12.65 -41.40 1.04
CA TYR A 101 13.00 -42.81 1.21
C TYR A 101 12.15 -43.68 0.28
#